data_AF-A0A2N1KUK1-F1
#
_entry.id   AF-A0A2N1KUK1-F1
#
_cell.length_a   1.000
_cell.length_b   1.000
_cell.length_c   1.000
_cell.angle_alpha   90.00
_cell.angle_beta   90.00
_cell.angle_gamma   90.00
#
_symmetry.space_group_name_H-M   'P 1'
#
loop_
_entity.id
_entity.type
_entity.pdbx_description
1 polymer ?
#
loop_
_entity_poly.entity_id
_entity_poly.type
_entity_poly.pdbx_seq_one_letter_code
_entity_poly.pdbx_strand_id
1 'polypeptide(L)'
;MDIEYKQNVWDQKVTRKEFTVNAIAFMDDTTIISKSRDGILEMLDICHSFYDVNDIKANPKKYEVIKINNFENEQLIINNTTKTYRKN
;
A
#
# COMPACT_ATOMS: atom_id res chain seq x y z
N MET A 1 -4.97 6.11 -7.45
CA MET A 1 -5.57 7.26 -6.75
C MET A 1 -5.69 8.34 -7.81
N ASP A 2 -6.91 8.83 -7.98
CA ASP A 2 -7.23 9.67 -9.12
C ASP A 2 -7.52 11.06 -8.58
N ILE A 3 -6.78 12.03 -9.09
CA ILE A 3 -6.91 13.42 -8.69
C ILE A 3 -7.41 14.19 -9.90
N GLU A 4 -8.52 14.88 -9.70
CA GLU A 4 -9.05 15.84 -10.66
C GLU A 4 -8.70 17.23 -10.18
N TYR A 5 -8.03 18.00 -11.04
CA TYR A 5 -7.63 19.36 -10.73
C TYR A 5 -7.78 20.26 -11.96
N LYS A 6 -8.06 21.54 -11.72
CA LYS A 6 -8.02 22.57 -12.76
C LYS A 6 -6.61 23.14 -12.83
N GLN A 7 -6.06 23.26 -14.03
CA GLN A 7 -4.70 23.82 -14.21
C GLN A 7 -4.67 25.33 -13.97
N ASN A 8 -5.76 26.03 -14.24
CA ASN A 8 -5.95 27.43 -13.88
C ASN A 8 -7.41 27.66 -13.43
N VAL A 9 -7.68 28.79 -12.78
CA VAL A 9 -9.03 29.13 -12.27
C VAL A 9 -9.98 29.65 -13.35
N TRP A 10 -9.46 30.02 -14.53
CA TRP A 10 -10.22 30.67 -15.61
C TRP A 10 -10.66 29.71 -16.73
N ASP A 11 -9.96 28.59 -16.90
CA ASP A 11 -10.31 27.53 -17.85
C ASP A 11 -11.22 26.51 -17.14
N GLN A 12 -12.22 26.02 -17.86
CA GLN A 12 -13.11 24.97 -17.37
C GLN A 12 -12.53 23.57 -17.56
N LYS A 13 -11.35 23.45 -18.17
CA LYS A 13 -10.67 22.17 -18.40
C LYS A 13 -10.22 21.51 -17.09
N VAL A 14 -10.87 20.41 -16.74
CA VAL A 14 -10.46 19.52 -15.65
C VAL A 14 -9.46 18.51 -16.20
N THR A 15 -8.32 18.39 -15.52
CA THR A 15 -7.32 17.36 -15.83
C THR A 15 -7.42 16.25 -14.81
N ARG A 16 -7.52 15.02 -15.28
CA ARG A 16 -7.42 13.81 -14.46
C ARG A 16 -5.97 13.31 -14.49
N LYS A 17 -5.43 12.99 -13.32
CA LYS A 17 -4.13 12.34 -13.21
C LYS A 17 -4.24 11.13 -12.31
N GLU A 18 -3.77 10.00 -12.82
CA GLU A 18 -3.70 8.75 -12.09
C GLU A 18 -2.32 8.63 -11.45
N PHE A 19 -2.31 8.31 -10.16
CA PHE A 19 -1.10 7.99 -9.42
C PHE A 19 -1.24 6.64 -8.76
N THR A 20 -0.16 5.86 -8.79
CA THR A 20 -0.04 4.64 -8.00
C THR A 20 0.81 4.95 -6.78
N VAL A 21 0.28 4.64 -5.60
CA VAL A 21 1.01 4.74 -4.34
C VAL A 21 1.42 3.33 -3.96
N ASN A 22 2.72 3.08 -3.96
CA ASN A 22 3.28 1.77 -3.64
C ASN A 22 3.72 1.70 -2.17
N ALA A 23 4.07 2.81 -1.54
CA ALA A 23 4.46 2.81 -0.13
C ALA A 23 3.96 4.08 0.55
N ILE A 24 3.65 3.95 1.83
CA ILE A 24 3.45 5.07 2.75
C ILE A 24 4.35 4.81 3.95
N ALA A 25 4.98 5.87 4.46
CA ALA A 25 5.86 5.77 5.62
C ALA A 25 5.55 6.91 6.58
N PHE A 26 5.63 6.62 7.87
CA PHE A 26 5.51 7.60 8.93
C PHE A 26 6.50 7.22 10.04
N MET A 27 7.54 8.04 10.21
CA MET A 27 8.67 7.72 11.09
C MET A 27 9.35 6.40 10.68
N ASP A 28 9.45 5.43 11.59
CA ASP A 28 9.99 4.09 11.37
C ASP A 28 8.97 3.11 10.78
N ASP A 29 7.68 3.40 10.88
CA ASP A 29 6.62 2.56 10.33
C ASP A 29 6.47 2.77 8.82
N THR A 30 6.55 1.66 8.07
CA THR A 30 6.39 1.66 6.61
C THR A 30 5.34 0.62 6.21
N THR A 31 4.38 1.04 5.40
CA THR A 31 3.36 0.17 4.81
C THR A 31 3.54 0.10 3.30
N ILE A 32 3.71 -1.12 2.81
CA ILE A 32 3.83 -1.45 1.38
C ILE A 32 2.44 -1.80 0.84
N ILE A 33 2.09 -1.23 -0.31
CA ILE A 33 0.81 -1.42 -1.01
C ILE A 33 1.12 -1.93 -2.41
N SER A 34 0.54 -3.08 -2.77
CA SER A 34 0.64 -3.63 -4.12
C SER A 34 -0.65 -4.33 -4.53
N LYS A 35 -0.83 -4.53 -5.84
CA LYS A 35 -2.00 -5.20 -6.43
C LYS A 35 -1.91 -6.72 -6.33
N SER A 36 -0.72 -7.27 -6.07
CA SER A 36 -0.48 -8.72 -6.00
C SER A 36 0.49 -9.06 -4.86
N ARG A 37 0.45 -10.32 -4.43
CA ARG A 37 1.40 -10.85 -3.45
C ARG A 37 2.83 -10.78 -3.98
N ASP A 38 3.04 -11.14 -5.24
CA ASP A 38 4.36 -11.14 -5.85
C ASP A 38 4.95 -9.72 -5.89
N GLY A 39 4.12 -8.70 -6.15
CA GLY A 39 4.57 -7.31 -6.08
C GLY A 39 4.92 -6.83 -4.67
N ILE A 40 4.26 -7.36 -3.61
CA ILE A 40 4.69 -7.11 -2.22
C ILE A 40 6.06 -7.73 -1.97
N LEU A 41 6.28 -8.97 -2.44
CA LEU A 41 7.57 -9.67 -2.27
C LEU A 41 8.71 -8.94 -2.98
N GLU A 42 8.49 -8.51 -4.22
CA GLU A 42 9.48 -7.72 -4.97
C GLU A 42 9.83 -6.41 -4.26
N MET A 43 8.83 -5.68 -3.76
CA MET A 43 9.09 -4.46 -2.98
C MET A 43 9.78 -4.74 -1.65
N LEU A 44 9.47 -5.86 -1.00
CA LEU A 44 10.14 -6.26 0.22
C LEU A 44 11.63 -6.55 -0.01
N ASP A 45 11.98 -7.18 -1.12
CA ASP A 45 13.37 -7.42 -1.53
C ASP A 45 14.13 -6.11 -1.80
N ILE A 46 13.47 -5.14 -2.44
CA ILE A 46 14.01 -3.78 -2.64
C ILE A 46 14.22 -3.09 -1.28
N CYS A 47 13.26 -3.19 -0.36
CA CYS A 47 13.37 -2.62 0.98
C CYS A 47 14.53 -3.23 1.75
N HIS A 48 14.70 -4.56 1.76
CA HIS A 48 15.84 -5.20 2.42
C HIS A 48 17.17 -4.77 1.81
N SER A 49 17.26 -4.70 0.48
CA SER A 49 18.46 -4.20 -0.20
C SER A 49 18.78 -2.76 0.20
N PHE A 50 17.77 -1.90 0.32
CA PHE A 50 17.91 -0.54 0.81
C PHE A 50 18.36 -0.49 2.27
N TYR A 51 17.79 -1.34 3.13
CA TYR A 51 18.15 -1.39 4.54
C TYR A 51 19.60 -1.84 4.74
N ASP A 52 20.06 -2.85 4.00
CA ASP A 52 21.43 -3.36 4.06
C ASP A 52 22.45 -2.29 3.66
N VAL A 53 22.17 -1.52 2.60
CA VAL A 53 23.05 -0.43 2.15
C VAL A 53 23.15 0.70 3.18
N ASN A 54 22.09 0.93 3.95
CA ASN A 54 22.00 2.04 4.89
C ASN A 54 22.21 1.64 6.37
N ASP A 55 22.62 0.40 6.64
CA ASP A 55 22.74 -0.16 8.00
C ASP A 55 21.47 0.02 8.85
N ILE A 56 20.30 -0.11 8.20
CA ILE A 56 18.99 -0.03 8.86
C ILE A 56 18.59 -1.42 9.33
N LYS A 57 18.26 -1.56 10.62
CA LYS A 57 17.79 -2.83 11.19
C LYS A 57 16.27 -2.87 11.22
N ALA A 58 15.68 -3.45 10.18
CA ALA A 58 14.25 -3.76 10.19
C ALA A 58 13.96 -5.01 11.04
N ASN A 59 12.72 -5.15 11.54
CA ASN A 59 12.30 -6.32 12.33
C ASN A 59 11.25 -7.15 11.56
N PRO A 60 11.65 -8.17 10.79
CA PRO A 60 10.74 -8.99 10.01
C PRO A 60 9.66 -9.69 10.84
N LYS A 61 9.89 -9.92 12.13
CA LYS A 61 8.89 -10.56 13.02
C LYS A 61 7.66 -9.69 13.26
N LYS A 62 7.75 -8.38 12.98
CA LYS A 62 6.64 -7.43 13.10
C LYS A 62 5.90 -7.22 11.78
N TYR A 63 6.33 -7.84 10.69
CA TYR A 63 5.67 -7.65 9.40
C TYR A 63 4.33 -8.37 9.39
N GLU A 64 3.29 -7.65 8.97
CA GLU A 64 1.95 -8.19 8.79
C GLU A 64 1.52 -8.00 7.35
N VAL A 65 0.96 -9.06 6.76
CA VAL A 65 0.40 -9.00 5.40
C VAL A 65 -1.11 -8.92 5.50
N ILE A 66 -1.68 -7.86 4.92
CA ILE A 66 -3.11 -7.61 4.89
C ILE A 66 -3.59 -7.70 3.43
N LYS A 67 -4.58 -8.55 3.17
CA LYS A 67 -5.26 -8.62 1.87
C LYS A 67 -6.59 -7.87 1.94
N ILE A 68 -6.70 -6.79 1.17
CA ILE A 68 -7.92 -5.99 1.01
C ILE A 68 -8.60 -6.40 -0.31
N ASN A 69 -9.93 -6.48 -0.34
CA ASN A 69 -10.77 -6.92 -1.48
C ASN A 69 -10.80 -8.43 -1.74
N ASN A 70 -11.24 -9.23 -0.76
CA ASN A 70 -11.81 -10.52 -1.10
C ASN A 70 -13.27 -10.29 -1.54
N PHE A 71 -13.53 -10.14 -2.84
CA PHE A 71 -14.87 -9.84 -3.37
C PHE A 71 -15.94 -10.88 -3.01
N GLU A 72 -15.53 -12.04 -2.53
CA GLU A 72 -16.44 -13.12 -2.15
C GLU A 72 -16.93 -13.03 -0.70
N ASN A 73 -16.31 -12.23 0.18
CA ASN A 73 -16.69 -12.19 1.60
C ASN A 73 -16.33 -10.86 2.29
N GLU A 74 -17.13 -10.41 3.26
CA GLU A 74 -16.86 -9.30 4.20
C GLU A 74 -15.72 -9.63 5.19
N GLN A 75 -14.62 -10.15 4.66
CA GLN A 75 -13.53 -10.77 5.39
C GLN A 75 -12.21 -10.05 5.07
N LEU A 76 -11.56 -9.55 6.12
CA LEU A 76 -10.17 -9.15 6.06
C LEU A 76 -9.31 -10.36 6.41
N ILE A 77 -8.29 -10.62 5.59
CA ILE A 77 -7.31 -11.69 5.84
C ILE A 77 -6.03 -11.03 6.35
N ILE A 78 -5.65 -11.36 7.58
CA ILE A 78 -4.43 -10.90 8.24
C ILE A 78 -3.61 -12.13 8.58
N ASN A 79 -2.40 -12.25 8.04
CA ASN A 79 -1.52 -13.41 8.31
C ASN A 79 -2.23 -14.77 8.09
N ASN A 80 -2.97 -14.90 6.97
CA ASN A 80 -3.81 -16.06 6.64
C ASN A 80 -4.94 -16.38 7.63
N THR A 81 -5.23 -15.47 8.56
CA THR A 81 -6.34 -15.57 9.50
C THR A 81 -7.49 -14.68 9.06
N THR A 82 -8.69 -15.23 9.03
CA THR A 82 -9.90 -14.53 8.60
C THR A 82 -10.52 -13.75 9.76
N LYS A 83 -10.80 -12.46 9.56
CA LYS A 83 -11.64 -11.66 10.46
C LYS A 83 -12.85 -11.10 9.71
N THR A 84 -14.04 -11.34 10.24
CA THR A 84 -15.31 -10.85 9.68
C THR A 84 -15.65 -9.49 10.28
N TYR A 85 -16.07 -8.53 9.44
CA TYR A 85 -16.50 -7.21 9.89
C TYR A 85 -17.91 -6.94 9.39
N ARG A 86 -18.81 -6.47 10.27
CA ARG A 86 -20.14 -6.01 9.86
C ARG A 86 -20.05 -4.58 9.35
N LYS A 87 -20.58 -4.33 8.15
CA LYS A 87 -20.88 -2.97 7.69
C LYS A 87 -22.03 -2.44 8.56
N ASN A 88 -21.79 -1.33 9.28
CA ASN A 88 -22.85 -0.55 9.92
C ASN A 88 -23.70 0.17 8.86
#